data_AF-A0A1V5IPE6-F1
#
_entry.id   AF-A0A1V5IPE6-F1
#
_cell.length_a   1.000
_cell.length_b   1.000
_cell.length_c   1.000
_cell.angle_alpha   90.00
_cell.angle_beta   90.00
_cell.angle_gamma   90.00
#
_symmetry.space_group_name_H-M   'P 1'
#
loop_
_entity.id
_entity.type
_entity.pdbx_description
1 polymer ?
#
loop_
_entity_poly.entity_id
_entity_poly.type
_entity_poly.pdbx_seq_one_letter_code
_entity_poly.pdbx_strand_id
1 'polypeptide(L)'
;MYRSLKPIKNKYIQSILGKSEYNGLDGELVVGEKCHPNSLDHTTSGANSRDGEPDFCYYLFDKWDDERGFADRYASLMKYDGCERISVIPHKWAYSETDLLYIEKRYLEVGAEGIIVRKIDGHYKNGRSTAKEGFLGRWKRYHEEEFDVIGFEERMHNENEATTNELGYTERSSHKENKSGRGDLGAIVLRTKEGVVFKCGTGFDDELRRHIWCNQSNYIDGLVKLRFPRMGINGVPMQSVFVGFRSREDL
;
A
#
# COMPACT_ATOMS: atom_id res chain seq x y z
N MET A 1 -15.05 -1.62 -8.83
CA MET A 1 -14.45 -0.26 -8.91
C MET A 1 -13.07 -0.30 -8.25
N TYR A 2 -12.19 0.69 -8.48
CA TYR A 2 -11.00 0.89 -7.66
C TYR A 2 -11.35 1.46 -6.29
N ARG A 3 -10.38 1.47 -5.37
CA ARG A 3 -10.48 2.15 -4.05
C ARG A 3 -10.89 3.63 -4.16
N SER A 4 -10.60 4.30 -5.27
CA SER A 4 -11.00 5.69 -5.52
C SER A 4 -12.42 5.83 -6.08
N LEU A 5 -13.24 4.76 -6.06
CA LEU A 5 -14.57 4.66 -6.67
C LEU A 5 -14.61 4.91 -8.19
N LYS A 6 -13.46 4.98 -8.85
CA LYS A 6 -13.36 5.00 -10.31
C LYS A 6 -13.60 3.59 -10.87
N PRO A 7 -14.22 3.44 -12.04
CA PRO A 7 -14.34 2.15 -12.70
C PRO A 7 -12.95 1.57 -13.03
N ILE A 8 -12.83 0.25 -13.00
CA ILE A 8 -11.64 -0.43 -13.52
C ILE A 8 -11.55 -0.12 -15.02
N LYS A 9 -10.36 0.25 -15.52
CA LYS A 9 -10.18 0.72 -16.90
C LYS A 9 -10.26 -0.41 -17.92
N ASN A 10 -9.73 -1.58 -17.56
CA ASN A 10 -9.72 -2.76 -18.43
C ASN A 10 -11.15 -3.25 -18.69
N LYS A 11 -11.56 -3.23 -19.97
CA LYS A 11 -12.92 -3.60 -20.38
C LYS A 11 -13.21 -5.09 -20.19
N TYR A 12 -12.22 -5.96 -20.40
CA TYR A 12 -12.37 -7.40 -20.22
C TYR A 12 -12.66 -7.74 -18.76
N ILE A 13 -11.85 -7.19 -17.83
CA ILE A 13 -12.10 -7.35 -16.39
C ILE A 13 -13.50 -6.84 -16.01
N GLN A 14 -13.90 -5.68 -16.51
CA GLN A 14 -15.24 -5.12 -16.26
C GLN A 14 -16.37 -5.97 -16.86
N SER A 15 -16.17 -6.58 -18.02
CA SER A 15 -17.17 -7.48 -18.62
C SER A 15 -17.47 -8.71 -17.76
N ILE A 16 -16.48 -9.16 -16.98
CA ILE A 16 -16.58 -10.33 -16.11
C ILE A 16 -17.10 -9.92 -14.72
N LEU A 17 -16.50 -8.90 -14.10
CA LEU A 17 -16.75 -8.54 -12.70
C LEU A 17 -17.78 -7.41 -12.52
N GLY A 18 -18.09 -6.64 -13.56
CA GLY A 18 -19.01 -5.49 -13.52
C GLY A 18 -20.50 -5.86 -13.50
N LYS A 19 -20.83 -7.09 -13.12
CA LYS A 19 -22.20 -7.62 -13.07
C LYS A 19 -22.92 -7.19 -11.79
N SER A 20 -24.23 -7.00 -11.87
CA SER A 20 -25.04 -6.58 -10.71
C SER A 20 -25.01 -7.58 -9.55
N GLU A 21 -24.87 -8.88 -9.83
CA GLU A 21 -24.78 -9.94 -8.81
C GLU A 21 -23.50 -9.87 -7.94
N TYR A 22 -22.48 -9.14 -8.40
CA TYR A 22 -21.22 -8.92 -7.70
C TYR A 22 -21.16 -7.53 -7.02
N ASN A 23 -22.24 -6.74 -7.11
CA ASN A 23 -22.34 -5.51 -6.35
C ASN A 23 -22.27 -5.82 -4.85
N GLY A 24 -21.59 -4.95 -4.09
CA GLY A 24 -21.35 -5.20 -2.67
C GLY A 24 -20.04 -5.91 -2.35
N LEU A 25 -19.48 -6.69 -3.28
CA LEU A 25 -18.28 -7.48 -3.04
C LEU A 25 -17.03 -6.60 -2.92
N ASP A 26 -16.22 -6.85 -1.89
CA ASP A 26 -14.95 -6.18 -1.63
C ASP A 26 -13.80 -7.20 -1.60
N GLY A 27 -12.71 -6.87 -2.28
CA GLY A 27 -11.65 -7.81 -2.60
C GLY A 27 -10.43 -7.16 -3.25
N GLU A 28 -9.41 -7.97 -3.49
CA GLU A 28 -8.20 -7.58 -4.21
C GLU A 28 -8.21 -8.23 -5.60
N LEU A 29 -8.06 -7.42 -6.65
CA LEU A 29 -7.82 -7.94 -8.00
C LEU A 29 -6.34 -8.28 -8.12
N VAL A 30 -6.01 -9.47 -8.62
CA VAL A 30 -4.62 -9.84 -8.92
C VAL A 30 -4.51 -10.42 -10.31
N VAL A 31 -3.52 -9.95 -11.07
CA VAL A 31 -3.13 -10.51 -12.37
C VAL A 31 -1.94 -11.45 -12.17
N GLY A 32 -2.08 -12.70 -12.61
CA GLY A 32 -1.13 -13.78 -12.35
C GLY A 32 -1.22 -14.34 -10.94
N GLU A 33 -0.10 -14.81 -10.41
CA GLU A 33 -0.06 -15.49 -9.11
C GLU A 33 -0.10 -14.52 -7.91
N LYS A 34 -0.95 -14.81 -6.92
CA LYS A 34 -1.24 -13.97 -5.74
C LYS A 34 -0.02 -13.54 -4.90
N CYS A 35 1.01 -14.38 -4.83
CA CYS A 35 2.21 -14.13 -4.01
C CYS A 35 3.46 -13.89 -4.87
N HIS A 36 3.29 -13.65 -6.16
CA HIS A 36 4.41 -13.32 -7.04
C HIS A 36 5.04 -11.97 -6.63
N PRO A 37 6.38 -11.82 -6.60
CA PRO A 37 7.04 -10.55 -6.23
C PRO A 37 6.59 -9.34 -7.06
N ASN A 38 6.25 -9.56 -8.34
CA ASN A 38 5.75 -8.52 -9.27
C ASN A 38 4.23 -8.49 -9.41
N SER A 39 3.47 -9.16 -8.53
CA SER A 39 2.00 -9.20 -8.63
C SER A 39 1.39 -7.80 -8.66
N LEU A 40 1.96 -6.85 -7.90
CA LEU A 40 1.53 -5.44 -7.91
C LEU A 40 1.70 -4.78 -9.28
N ASP A 41 2.85 -4.95 -9.92
CA ASP A 41 3.14 -4.33 -11.21
C ASP A 41 2.30 -4.96 -12.34
N HIS A 42 2.19 -6.29 -12.33
CA HIS A 42 1.34 -7.03 -13.28
C HIS A 42 -0.13 -6.60 -13.15
N THR A 43 -0.64 -6.52 -11.92
CA THR A 43 -2.01 -6.10 -11.63
C THR A 43 -2.23 -4.65 -12.04
N THR A 44 -1.29 -3.76 -11.69
CA THR A 44 -1.37 -2.34 -12.04
C THR A 44 -1.44 -2.17 -13.56
N SER A 45 -0.56 -2.86 -14.30
CA SER A 45 -0.53 -2.83 -15.76
C SER A 45 -1.81 -3.40 -16.37
N GLY A 46 -2.20 -4.61 -15.98
CA GLY A 46 -3.38 -5.30 -16.52
C GLY A 46 -4.69 -4.58 -16.23
N ALA A 47 -4.86 -4.05 -15.02
CA ALA A 47 -6.08 -3.32 -14.65
C ALA A 47 -6.16 -1.93 -15.29
N ASN A 48 -5.02 -1.25 -15.51
CA ASN A 48 -5.00 0.10 -16.08
C ASN A 48 -5.00 0.13 -17.62
N SER A 49 -4.56 -0.93 -18.28
CA SER A 49 -4.71 -1.06 -19.73
C SER A 49 -6.19 -1.07 -20.10
N ARG A 50 -6.59 -0.31 -21.13
CA ARG A 50 -7.99 -0.28 -21.58
C ARG A 50 -8.40 -1.59 -22.25
N ASP A 51 -7.48 -2.19 -23.00
CA ASP A 51 -7.69 -3.40 -23.78
C ASP A 51 -6.74 -4.52 -23.31
N GLY A 52 -7.00 -5.75 -23.75
CA GLY A 52 -6.26 -6.96 -23.36
C GLY A 52 -7.03 -7.83 -22.36
N GLU A 53 -6.72 -9.12 -22.36
CA GLU A 53 -7.41 -10.16 -21.58
C GLU A 53 -6.45 -10.81 -20.58
N PRO A 54 -6.03 -10.09 -19.52
CA PRO A 54 -5.08 -10.63 -18.57
C PRO A 54 -5.65 -11.85 -17.84
N ASP A 55 -4.78 -12.78 -17.47
CA ASP A 55 -5.11 -13.86 -16.55
C ASP A 55 -5.19 -13.31 -15.12
N PHE A 56 -6.40 -13.14 -14.61
CA PHE A 56 -6.64 -12.53 -13.30
C PHE A 56 -7.53 -13.39 -12.39
N CYS A 57 -7.48 -13.08 -11.10
CA CYS A 57 -8.42 -13.54 -10.08
C CYS A 57 -8.84 -12.37 -9.17
N TYR A 58 -10.11 -12.34 -8.77
CA TYR A 58 -10.67 -11.42 -7.79
C TYR A 58 -10.79 -12.13 -6.44
N TYR A 59 -9.90 -11.76 -5.53
CA TYR A 59 -9.79 -12.36 -4.20
C TYR A 59 -10.69 -11.64 -3.20
N LEU A 60 -11.86 -12.22 -2.92
CA LEU A 60 -12.86 -11.65 -2.02
C LEU A 60 -12.43 -11.77 -0.55
N PHE A 61 -12.65 -10.71 0.21
CA PHE A 61 -12.41 -10.72 1.65
C PHE A 61 -13.49 -10.02 2.47
N ASP A 62 -14.43 -9.27 1.86
CA ASP A 62 -15.53 -8.63 2.58
C ASP A 62 -16.73 -8.31 1.66
N LYS A 63 -17.80 -7.79 2.24
CA LYS A 63 -19.00 -7.29 1.55
C LYS A 63 -19.46 -5.99 2.22
N TRP A 64 -19.50 -4.88 1.49
CA TRP A 64 -19.67 -3.54 2.09
C TRP A 64 -21.13 -3.14 2.35
N ASP A 65 -22.07 -3.71 1.60
CA ASP A 65 -23.51 -3.46 1.66
C ASP A 65 -24.24 -4.42 2.63
N ASP A 66 -23.50 -5.08 3.51
CA ASP A 66 -24.04 -5.96 4.55
C ASP A 66 -23.75 -5.36 5.93
N GLU A 67 -24.79 -5.09 6.70
CA GLU A 67 -24.68 -4.38 7.99
C GLU A 67 -24.26 -5.29 9.15
N ARG A 68 -24.19 -6.60 8.92
CA ARG A 68 -23.83 -7.59 9.97
C ARG A 68 -22.35 -7.53 10.34
N GLY A 69 -21.99 -8.26 11.39
CA GLY A 69 -20.60 -8.42 11.83
C GLY A 69 -19.73 -9.13 10.79
N PHE A 70 -18.42 -8.93 10.85
CA PHE A 70 -17.47 -9.46 9.87
C PHE A 70 -17.62 -10.99 9.64
N ALA A 71 -17.84 -11.77 10.70
CA ALA A 71 -18.03 -13.22 10.57
C ALA A 71 -19.22 -13.59 9.67
N ASP A 72 -20.35 -12.90 9.82
CA ASP A 72 -21.55 -13.14 9.00
C ASP A 72 -21.34 -12.68 7.56
N ARG A 73 -20.69 -11.52 7.36
CA ARG A 73 -20.36 -11.01 6.03
C ARG A 73 -19.42 -11.97 5.31
N TYR A 74 -18.37 -12.45 5.98
CA TYR A 74 -17.44 -13.43 5.45
C TYR A 74 -18.14 -14.74 5.06
N ALA A 75 -19.00 -15.29 5.93
CA ALA A 75 -19.77 -16.49 5.63
C ALA A 75 -20.65 -16.32 4.38
N SER A 76 -21.19 -15.12 4.15
CA SER A 76 -21.98 -14.80 2.96
C SER A 76 -21.18 -14.83 1.65
N LEU A 77 -19.85 -14.72 1.71
CA LEU A 77 -18.97 -14.75 0.54
C LEU A 77 -18.80 -16.16 -0.02
N MET A 78 -18.95 -17.20 0.81
CA MET A 78 -18.60 -18.58 0.44
C MET A 78 -19.35 -19.10 -0.79
N LYS A 79 -20.54 -18.56 -1.09
CA LYS A 79 -21.30 -18.91 -2.31
C LYS A 79 -20.64 -18.46 -3.61
N TYR A 80 -19.66 -17.55 -3.54
CA TYR A 80 -18.90 -17.05 -4.69
C TYR A 80 -17.55 -17.75 -4.85
N ASP A 81 -17.14 -18.57 -3.88
CA ASP A 81 -15.85 -19.27 -3.96
C ASP A 81 -15.88 -20.30 -5.10
N GLY A 82 -14.87 -20.26 -5.97
CA GLY A 82 -14.82 -21.12 -7.16
C GLY A 82 -15.65 -20.63 -8.34
N CYS A 83 -16.36 -19.48 -8.24
CA CYS A 83 -16.89 -18.82 -9.44
C CYS A 83 -15.76 -18.43 -10.39
N GLU A 84 -16.07 -18.32 -11.68
CA GLU A 84 -15.09 -17.93 -12.69
C GLU A 84 -14.39 -16.63 -12.29
N ARG A 85 -13.05 -16.67 -12.23
CA ARG A 85 -12.18 -15.53 -11.85
C ARG A 85 -12.38 -15.00 -10.43
N ILE A 86 -13.01 -15.75 -9.53
CA ILE A 86 -13.31 -15.33 -8.16
C ILE A 86 -12.83 -16.40 -7.18
N SER A 87 -12.21 -15.97 -6.07
CA SER A 87 -11.85 -16.85 -4.96
C SER A 87 -12.01 -16.11 -3.64
N VAL A 88 -12.54 -16.78 -2.63
CA VAL A 88 -12.66 -16.21 -1.28
C VAL A 88 -11.35 -16.45 -0.52
N ILE A 89 -10.78 -15.38 0.06
CA ILE A 89 -9.57 -15.50 0.86
C ILE A 89 -9.86 -16.27 2.15
N PRO A 90 -9.09 -17.34 2.45
CA PRO A 90 -9.31 -18.12 3.67
C PRO A 90 -8.94 -17.32 4.91
N HIS A 91 -9.86 -17.29 5.89
CA HIS A 91 -9.60 -16.75 7.22
C HIS A 91 -9.33 -17.87 8.23
N LYS A 92 -8.50 -17.59 9.23
CA LYS A 92 -8.20 -18.50 10.34
C LYS A 92 -8.46 -17.80 11.66
N TRP A 93 -9.01 -18.55 12.61
CA TRP A 93 -9.19 -18.07 13.99
C TRP A 93 -7.84 -17.98 14.70
N ALA A 94 -7.61 -16.86 15.38
CA ALA A 94 -6.50 -16.68 16.30
C ALA A 94 -7.09 -16.34 17.67
N TYR A 95 -6.87 -17.19 18.66
CA TYR A 95 -7.36 -17.00 20.04
C TYR A 95 -6.29 -16.41 20.95
N SER A 96 -5.05 -16.36 20.46
CA SER A 96 -3.87 -15.88 21.18
C SER A 96 -2.87 -15.22 20.22
N GLU A 97 -1.90 -14.51 20.78
CA GLU A 97 -0.74 -14.01 20.04
C GLU A 97 0.04 -15.16 19.37
N THR A 98 0.18 -16.30 20.06
CA THR A 98 0.85 -17.49 19.50
C THR A 98 0.18 -17.98 18.22
N ASP A 99 -1.16 -18.04 18.19
CA ASP A 99 -1.90 -18.42 16.98
C ASP A 99 -1.67 -17.42 15.85
N LEU A 100 -1.71 -16.12 16.18
CA LEU A 100 -1.49 -15.05 15.21
C LEU A 100 -0.11 -15.17 14.55
N LEU A 101 0.94 -15.34 15.34
CA LEU A 101 2.31 -15.49 14.86
C LEU A 101 2.51 -16.78 14.06
N TYR A 102 1.83 -17.87 14.45
CA TYR A 102 1.84 -19.11 13.69
C TYR A 102 1.17 -18.96 12.32
N ILE A 103 0.00 -18.31 12.27
CA ILE A 103 -0.71 -18.01 11.02
C ILE A 103 0.12 -17.10 10.13
N GLU A 104 0.69 -16.04 10.70
CA GLU A 104 1.58 -15.11 9.99
C GLU A 104 2.73 -15.87 9.32
N LYS A 105 3.48 -16.66 10.11
CA LYS A 105 4.65 -17.40 9.61
C LYS A 105 4.32 -18.24 8.38
N ARG A 106 3.20 -18.97 8.40
CA ARG A 106 2.77 -19.81 7.27
C ARG A 106 2.46 -19.02 6.01
N TYR A 107 1.95 -17.79 6.13
CA TYR A 107 1.68 -16.93 4.98
C TYR A 107 2.94 -16.24 4.47
N LEU A 108 3.85 -15.85 5.36
CA LEU A 108 5.17 -15.34 4.96
C LEU A 108 5.97 -16.39 4.19
N GLU A 109 5.92 -17.66 4.58
CA GLU A 109 6.60 -18.78 3.92
C GLU A 109 6.16 -18.99 2.45
N VAL A 110 4.94 -18.59 2.10
CA VAL A 110 4.43 -18.65 0.72
C VAL A 110 4.52 -17.31 -0.01
N GLY A 111 5.24 -16.33 0.54
CA GLY A 111 5.50 -15.03 -0.08
C GLY A 111 4.40 -13.98 0.12
N ALA A 112 3.50 -14.14 1.10
CA ALA A 112 2.57 -13.07 1.44
C ALA A 112 3.30 -11.87 2.09
N GLU A 113 2.76 -10.67 1.90
CA GLU A 113 3.31 -9.43 2.51
C GLU A 113 3.11 -9.39 4.04
N GLY A 114 2.19 -10.21 4.56
CA GLY A 114 1.76 -10.25 5.95
C GLY A 114 0.33 -10.74 6.05
N ILE A 115 -0.34 -10.40 7.15
CA ILE A 115 -1.74 -10.80 7.39
C ILE A 115 -2.62 -9.60 7.72
N ILE A 116 -3.92 -9.78 7.49
CA ILE A 116 -4.96 -8.84 7.90
C ILE A 116 -5.67 -9.45 9.11
N VAL A 117 -5.86 -8.66 10.16
CA VAL A 117 -6.66 -9.05 11.33
C VAL A 117 -7.98 -8.30 11.30
N ARG A 118 -9.07 -8.98 11.69
CA ARG A 118 -10.43 -8.46 11.66
C ARG A 118 -11.11 -8.73 12.99
N LYS A 119 -11.90 -7.77 13.47
CA LYS A 119 -12.78 -7.99 14.62
C LYS A 119 -14.00 -8.80 14.18
N ILE A 120 -14.31 -9.88 14.89
CA ILE A 120 -15.35 -10.86 14.52
C ILE A 120 -16.73 -10.19 14.32
N ASP A 121 -17.11 -9.34 15.26
CA ASP A 121 -18.36 -8.55 15.28
C ASP A 121 -18.18 -7.15 14.66
N GLY A 122 -17.03 -6.87 14.04
CA GLY A 122 -16.74 -5.56 13.45
C GLY A 122 -17.62 -5.29 12.24
N HIS A 123 -18.36 -4.18 12.25
CA HIS A 123 -19.14 -3.72 11.10
C HIS A 123 -18.22 -3.23 9.96
N TYR A 124 -18.75 -3.11 8.75
CA TYR A 124 -18.02 -2.52 7.62
C TYR A 124 -17.97 -0.99 7.79
N LYS A 125 -16.81 -0.46 8.20
CA LYS A 125 -16.61 0.98 8.34
C LYS A 125 -16.29 1.60 6.98
N ASN A 126 -17.08 2.57 6.54
CA ASN A 126 -16.77 3.42 5.38
C ASN A 126 -15.64 4.41 5.69
N GLY A 127 -14.41 3.91 5.69
CA GLY A 127 -13.20 4.67 6.01
C GLY A 127 -12.12 3.82 6.66
N ARG A 128 -11.07 4.46 7.20
CA ARG A 128 -9.99 3.73 7.89
C ARG A 128 -10.40 3.35 9.31
N SER A 129 -10.19 2.09 9.67
CA SER A 129 -10.22 1.65 11.07
C SER A 129 -9.07 2.30 11.84
N THR A 130 -9.35 2.74 13.05
CA THR A 130 -8.33 3.19 14.01
C THR A 130 -7.88 2.03 14.89
N ALA A 131 -6.74 2.18 15.57
CA ALA A 131 -6.27 1.19 16.53
C ALA A 131 -7.24 1.01 17.71
N LYS A 132 -7.92 2.08 18.14
CA LYS A 132 -8.90 2.05 19.22
C LYS A 132 -10.19 1.31 18.83
N GLU A 133 -10.63 1.46 17.58
CA GLU A 133 -11.80 0.72 17.07
C GLU A 133 -11.50 -0.76 16.85
N GLY A 134 -10.31 -1.07 16.32
CA GLY A 134 -9.84 -2.44 16.16
C GLY A 134 -10.59 -3.29 15.12
N PHE A 135 -11.39 -2.69 14.22
CA PHE A 135 -12.16 -3.45 13.23
C PHE A 135 -11.29 -4.15 12.19
N LEU A 136 -10.22 -3.49 11.73
CA LEU A 136 -9.28 -4.01 10.73
C LEU A 136 -7.86 -3.55 11.07
N GLY A 137 -6.94 -4.50 11.19
CA GLY A 137 -5.51 -4.25 11.37
C GLY A 137 -4.67 -4.88 10.25
N ARG A 138 -3.55 -4.25 9.91
CA ARG A 138 -2.54 -4.80 9.00
C ARG A 138 -1.33 -5.21 9.82
N TRP A 139 -1.01 -6.50 9.82
CA TRP A 139 0.16 -7.03 10.51
C TRP A 139 1.21 -7.41 9.47
N LYS A 140 2.30 -6.62 9.43
CA LYS A 140 3.37 -6.73 8.45
C LYS A 140 4.71 -6.47 9.14
N ARG A 141 5.72 -7.26 8.80
CA ARG A 141 7.08 -7.06 9.29
C ARG A 141 7.78 -5.99 8.49
N TYR A 142 8.78 -5.37 9.10
CA TYR A 142 9.65 -4.42 8.43
C TYR A 142 11.11 -4.86 8.58
N HIS A 143 11.88 -4.60 7.54
CA HIS A 143 13.32 -4.63 7.52
C HIS A 143 13.85 -3.24 7.79
N GLU A 144 15.08 -3.17 8.28
CA GLU A 144 15.81 -1.93 8.42
C GLU A 144 17.17 -2.06 7.74
N GLU A 145 17.54 -1.06 6.94
CA GLU A 145 18.83 -1.02 6.26
C GLU A 145 19.32 0.43 6.13
N GLU A 146 20.63 0.60 6.00
CA GLU A 146 21.29 1.89 5.84
C GLU A 146 21.66 2.15 4.38
N PHE A 147 21.49 3.40 3.93
CA PHE A 147 21.74 3.83 2.56
C PHE A 147 22.55 5.12 2.52
N ASP A 148 23.38 5.28 1.48
CA ASP A 148 24.18 6.48 1.29
C ASP A 148 23.29 7.67 0.90
N VAL A 149 23.52 8.81 1.55
CA VAL A 149 22.87 10.08 1.22
C VAL A 149 23.64 10.77 0.11
N ILE A 150 22.99 10.99 -1.03
CA ILE A 150 23.63 11.62 -2.21
C ILE A 150 22.97 12.94 -2.63
N GLY A 151 21.90 13.36 -1.94
CA GLY A 151 21.24 14.62 -2.21
C GLY A 151 19.89 14.77 -1.52
N PHE A 152 19.21 15.87 -1.83
CA PHE A 152 17.92 16.25 -1.24
C PHE A 152 17.02 16.85 -2.32
N GLU A 153 15.72 16.67 -2.18
CA GLU A 153 14.70 17.32 -3.02
C GLU A 153 13.77 18.17 -2.15
N GLU A 154 13.44 19.34 -2.66
CA GLU A 154 12.51 20.26 -2.00
C GLU A 154 11.08 19.72 -2.04
N ARG A 155 10.31 19.98 -0.99
CA ARG A 155 8.87 19.71 -0.99
C ARG A 155 8.17 20.76 -1.84
N MET A 156 7.31 20.30 -2.74
CA MET A 156 6.52 21.21 -3.59
C MET A 156 5.17 21.51 -2.95
N HIS A 157 4.80 22.79 -2.90
CA HIS A 157 3.43 23.23 -2.65
C HIS A 157 2.63 23.17 -3.96
N ASN A 158 1.39 22.69 -3.90
CA ASN A 158 0.53 22.50 -5.08
C ASN A 158 -0.64 23.48 -5.05
N GLU A 159 -0.57 24.52 -5.87
CA GLU A 159 -1.57 25.59 -5.97
C GLU A 159 -2.54 25.41 -7.15
N ASN A 160 -2.46 24.29 -7.87
CA ASN A 160 -3.45 23.96 -8.90
C ASN A 160 -4.86 23.97 -8.32
N GLU A 161 -5.85 24.32 -9.14
CA GLU A 161 -7.26 24.43 -8.73
C GLU A 161 -7.74 23.22 -7.93
N ALA A 162 -8.43 23.50 -6.82
CA ALA A 162 -9.02 22.49 -5.95
C ALA A 162 -10.34 22.00 -6.54
N THR A 163 -10.45 20.70 -6.77
CA THR A 163 -11.66 20.00 -7.16
C THR A 163 -12.09 19.02 -6.07
N THR A 164 -13.26 18.41 -6.23
CA THR A 164 -13.76 17.36 -5.32
C THR A 164 -13.72 16.02 -6.05
N ASN A 165 -13.13 14.99 -5.43
CA ASN A 165 -13.09 13.64 -5.99
C ASN A 165 -14.36 12.83 -5.70
N GLU A 166 -14.41 11.59 -6.18
CA GLU A 166 -15.56 10.67 -6.04
C GLU A 166 -15.87 10.29 -4.59
N LEU A 167 -14.92 10.48 -3.67
CA LEU A 167 -15.07 10.25 -2.23
C LEU A 167 -15.48 11.54 -1.48
N GLY A 168 -15.64 12.67 -2.17
CA GLY A 168 -15.95 13.96 -1.56
C GLY A 168 -14.74 14.71 -0.98
N TYR A 169 -13.52 14.24 -1.22
CA TYR A 169 -12.29 14.90 -0.72
C TYR A 169 -11.73 15.90 -1.73
N THR A 170 -11.04 16.92 -1.21
CA THR A 170 -10.29 17.87 -2.05
C THR A 170 -9.18 17.14 -2.82
N GLU A 171 -9.18 17.31 -4.14
CA GLU A 171 -8.17 16.84 -5.07
C GLU A 171 -7.60 18.04 -5.82
N ARG A 172 -6.31 18.00 -6.15
CA ARG A 172 -5.64 18.99 -7.00
C ARG A 172 -4.85 18.25 -8.07
N SER A 173 -4.84 18.79 -9.29
CA SER A 173 -4.04 18.21 -10.37
C SER A 173 -2.54 18.21 -10.02
N SER A 174 -1.77 17.35 -10.67
CA SER A 174 -0.33 17.23 -10.45
C SER A 174 0.51 18.04 -11.45
N HIS A 175 -0.12 18.91 -12.26
CA HIS A 175 0.55 19.75 -13.25
C HIS A 175 1.64 20.62 -12.62
N LYS A 176 2.74 20.83 -13.35
CA LYS A 176 3.93 21.53 -12.84
C LYS A 176 3.75 23.05 -12.75
N GLU A 177 2.90 23.62 -13.58
CA GLU A 177 2.77 25.08 -13.77
C GLU A 177 2.49 25.83 -12.47
N ASN A 178 1.66 25.28 -11.59
CA ASN A 178 1.30 25.89 -10.29
C ASN A 178 1.91 25.13 -9.10
N LYS A 179 3.16 24.67 -9.24
CA LYS A 179 3.93 24.07 -8.14
C LYS A 179 5.11 24.94 -7.79
N SER A 180 5.16 25.38 -6.55
CA SER A 180 6.25 26.19 -5.99
C SER A 180 7.01 25.42 -4.90
N GLY A 181 8.30 25.72 -4.74
CA GLY A 181 9.10 25.17 -3.66
C GLY A 181 8.61 25.66 -2.30
N ARG A 182 8.54 24.78 -1.29
CA ARG A 182 8.07 25.13 0.06
C ARG A 182 9.19 25.67 0.96
N GLY A 183 10.45 25.58 0.54
CA GLY A 183 11.62 25.93 1.35
C GLY A 183 11.95 24.89 2.42
N ASP A 184 11.49 23.64 2.27
CA ASP A 184 11.79 22.54 3.19
C ASP A 184 11.94 21.19 2.47
N LEU A 185 12.45 20.19 3.19
CA LEU A 185 12.75 18.88 2.65
C LEU A 185 11.48 18.18 2.16
N GLY A 186 11.49 17.77 0.90
CA GLY A 186 10.53 16.85 0.29
C GLY A 186 10.97 15.40 0.43
N ALA A 187 12.20 15.09 -0.01
CA ALA A 187 12.78 13.76 0.06
C ALA A 187 14.31 13.77 0.17
N ILE A 188 14.87 12.73 0.78
CA ILE A 188 16.30 12.44 0.70
C ILE A 188 16.54 11.58 -0.54
N VAL A 189 17.56 11.93 -1.33
CA VAL A 189 18.04 11.15 -2.46
C VAL A 189 19.14 10.21 -1.99
N LEU A 190 18.96 8.93 -2.26
CA LEU A 190 19.74 7.84 -1.68
C LEU A 190 20.31 6.92 -2.75
N ARG A 191 21.37 6.18 -2.38
CA ARG A 191 22.00 5.18 -3.23
C ARG A 191 22.11 3.83 -2.51
N THR A 192 21.77 2.76 -3.20
CA THR A 192 22.01 1.38 -2.73
C THR A 192 23.48 0.99 -2.90
N LYS A 193 23.91 -0.12 -2.27
CA LYS A 193 25.28 -0.65 -2.43
C LYS A 193 25.61 -0.99 -3.89
N GLU A 194 24.59 -1.37 -4.66
CA GLU A 194 24.66 -1.72 -6.08
C GLU A 194 24.61 -0.47 -6.99
N GLY A 195 24.53 0.74 -6.41
CA GLY A 195 24.56 2.00 -7.14
C GLY A 195 23.20 2.50 -7.65
N VAL A 196 22.09 1.88 -7.25
CA VAL A 196 20.74 2.30 -7.68
C VAL A 196 20.31 3.53 -6.89
N VAL A 197 19.87 4.57 -7.60
CA VAL A 197 19.40 5.83 -6.99
C VAL A 197 17.90 5.79 -6.76
N PHE A 198 17.48 6.15 -5.55
CA PHE A 198 16.06 6.24 -5.18
C PHE A 198 15.83 7.36 -4.16
N LYS A 199 14.58 7.53 -3.72
CA LYS A 199 14.17 8.63 -2.85
C LYS A 199 13.33 8.14 -1.68
N CYS A 200 13.54 8.72 -0.51
CA CYS A 200 12.68 8.55 0.65
C CYS A 200 12.07 9.89 1.08
N GLY A 201 10.74 10.03 0.92
CA GLY A 201 10.01 11.28 1.17
C GLY A 201 9.11 11.29 2.41
N THR A 202 9.14 10.24 3.25
CA THR A 202 8.24 10.06 4.40
C THR A 202 9.01 9.65 5.66
N GLY A 203 8.38 9.82 6.83
CA GLY A 203 9.01 9.61 8.14
C GLY A 203 9.54 10.90 8.78
N PHE A 204 9.16 12.06 8.25
CA PHE A 204 9.59 13.38 8.75
C PHE A 204 8.37 14.22 9.15
N ASP A 205 8.43 14.86 10.32
CA ASP A 205 7.56 15.97 10.66
C ASP A 205 8.05 17.29 10.01
N ASP A 206 7.28 18.37 10.18
CA ASP A 206 7.58 19.67 9.56
C ASP A 206 8.79 20.39 10.20
N GLU A 207 9.16 20.06 11.44
CA GLU A 207 10.36 20.62 12.07
C GLU A 207 11.61 19.95 11.50
N LEU A 208 11.64 18.62 11.47
CA LEU A 208 12.73 17.82 10.94
C LEU A 208 12.97 18.12 9.46
N ARG A 209 11.90 18.31 8.67
CA ARG A 209 12.03 18.70 7.25
C ARG A 209 12.77 20.03 7.07
N ARG A 210 12.43 21.04 7.86
CA ARG A 210 13.11 22.35 7.83
C ARG A 210 14.56 22.21 8.30
N HIS A 211 14.78 21.48 9.39
CA HIS A 211 16.12 21.28 9.94
C HIS A 211 17.07 20.64 8.92
N ILE A 212 16.68 19.51 8.31
CA ILE A 212 17.51 18.83 7.32
C ILE A 212 17.76 19.74 6.11
N TRP A 213 16.72 20.44 5.63
CA TRP A 213 16.82 21.31 4.47
C TRP A 213 17.81 22.47 4.68
N CYS A 214 17.84 23.06 5.87
CA CYS A 214 18.79 24.13 6.20
C CYS A 214 20.21 23.62 6.51
N ASN A 215 20.39 22.32 6.73
CA ASN A 215 21.64 21.72 7.19
C ASN A 215 22.11 20.56 6.29
N GLN A 216 21.78 20.59 4.99
CA GLN A 216 22.07 19.50 4.05
C GLN A 216 23.54 19.06 4.04
N SER A 217 24.46 20.01 4.17
CA SER A 217 25.91 19.76 4.21
C SER A 217 26.34 18.85 5.37
N ASN A 218 25.55 18.78 6.43
CA ASN A 218 25.85 17.93 7.59
C ASN A 218 25.46 16.46 7.35
N TYR A 219 24.70 16.19 6.29
CA TYR A 219 24.10 14.89 6.02
C TYR A 219 24.50 14.29 4.68
N ILE A 220 24.95 15.11 3.73
CA ILE A 220 25.48 14.65 2.44
C ILE A 220 26.67 13.70 2.68
N ASP A 221 26.77 12.64 1.87
CA ASP A 221 27.75 11.56 2.01
C ASP A 221 27.67 10.76 3.33
N GLY A 222 26.70 11.07 4.19
CA GLY A 222 26.36 10.30 5.38
C GLY A 222 25.50 9.07 5.07
N LEU A 223 25.07 8.39 6.14
CA LEU A 223 24.18 7.24 6.07
C LEU A 223 22.82 7.57 6.67
N VAL A 224 21.77 7.03 6.05
CA VAL A 224 20.42 7.07 6.59
C VAL A 224 19.89 5.67 6.80
N LYS A 225 19.31 5.42 7.98
CA LYS A 225 18.59 4.20 8.28
C LYS A 225 17.14 4.36 7.81
N LEU A 226 16.69 3.43 6.98
CA LEU A 226 15.31 3.31 6.54
C LEU A 226 14.66 2.05 7.10
N ARG A 227 13.35 2.10 7.25
CA ARG A 227 12.50 0.94 7.58
C ARG A 227 11.52 0.68 6.43
N PHE A 228 11.41 -0.56 5.96
CA PHE A 228 10.58 -0.93 4.79
C PHE A 228 10.05 -2.38 4.88
N PRO A 229 8.85 -2.69 4.37
CA PRO A 229 8.27 -4.03 4.46
C PRO A 229 8.94 -5.08 3.56
N ARG A 230 9.50 -4.67 2.41
CA ARG A 230 10.18 -5.58 1.48
C ARG A 230 11.10 -4.83 0.52
N MET A 231 12.04 -5.56 -0.07
CA MET A 231 12.83 -5.09 -1.20
C MET A 231 12.05 -5.25 -2.50
N GLY A 232 12.15 -4.27 -3.41
CA GLY A 232 11.69 -4.39 -4.78
C GLY A 232 12.64 -5.26 -5.61
N ILE A 233 12.17 -5.74 -6.78
CA ILE A 233 12.98 -6.58 -7.66
C ILE A 233 14.24 -5.89 -8.20
N ASN A 234 14.26 -4.56 -8.20
CA ASN A 234 15.37 -3.72 -8.62
C ASN A 234 16.36 -3.41 -7.48
N GLY A 235 16.19 -4.04 -6.31
CA GLY A 235 17.03 -3.78 -5.13
C GLY A 235 16.71 -2.47 -4.42
N VAL A 236 15.57 -1.83 -4.72
CA VAL A 236 15.13 -0.60 -4.03
C VAL A 236 14.11 -0.93 -2.95
N PRO A 237 14.25 -0.43 -1.72
CA PRO A 237 13.29 -0.68 -0.65
C PRO A 237 11.93 -0.08 -1.00
N MET A 238 10.87 -0.90 -0.93
CA MET A 238 9.51 -0.48 -1.25
C MET A 238 8.86 0.15 -0.03
N GLN A 239 8.11 1.24 -0.21
CA GLN A 239 7.37 1.91 0.88
C GLN A 239 8.27 2.26 2.08
N SER A 240 9.51 2.66 1.80
CA SER A 240 10.49 3.01 2.81
C SER A 240 10.10 4.23 3.62
N VAL A 241 10.40 4.18 4.91
CA VAL A 241 10.17 5.26 5.87
C VAL A 241 11.51 5.61 6.53
N PHE A 242 11.82 6.90 6.63
CA PHE A 242 12.97 7.39 7.37
C PHE A 242 12.90 6.97 8.85
N VAL A 243 14.03 6.51 9.39
CA VAL A 243 14.20 6.23 10.83
C VAL A 243 15.14 7.24 11.47
N GLY A 244 16.31 7.47 10.87
CA GLY A 244 17.32 8.36 11.43
C GLY A 244 18.59 8.40 10.58
N PHE A 245 19.37 9.48 10.73
CA PHE A 245 20.74 9.50 10.23
C PHE A 245 21.66 8.68 11.13
N ARG A 246 22.77 8.21 10.57
CA ARG A 246 23.78 7.41 11.25
C ARG A 246 25.15 8.04 11.01
N SER A 247 25.98 8.12 12.05
CA SER A 247 27.37 8.53 11.87
C SER A 247 28.14 7.38 11.23
N ARG A 248 29.04 7.68 10.30
CA ARG A 248 30.01 6.67 9.83
C ARG A 248 30.98 6.26 10.93
N GLU A 249 31.10 7.05 12.00
CA GLU A 249 31.90 6.71 13.18
C GLU A 249 31.23 5.64 14.07
N ASP A 250 29.94 5.33 13.84
CA ASP A 250 29.18 4.31 14.57
C ASP A 250 29.27 2.91 13.91
N LEU A 251 30.06 2.76 12.83
CA LEU A 251 30.28 1.51 12.08
C LEU A 251 31.54 0.78 12.53
#